data_AF-A0A8T1WZH5-F1
#
_entry.id   AF-A0A8T1WZH5-F1
#
_cell.length_a   1.000
_cell.length_b   1.000
_cell.length_c   1.000
_cell.angle_alpha   90.00
_cell.angle_beta   90.00
_cell.angle_gamma   90.00
#
_symmetry.space_group_name_H-M   'P 1'
#
loop_
_entity.id
_entity.type
_entity.pdbx_description
1 polymer ?
#
loop_
_entity_poly.entity_id
_entity_poly.type
_entity_poly.pdbx_seq_one_letter_code
_entity_poly.pdbx_strand_id
1 'polypeptide(L)'
;MAEVLGVEQHRELIVDGDTTQAIDMCRRLLRTDSNLQRVETAQLVLDRLRSGDSKDSSDDVNALLRLLGNYVAPTRELTEEILSLLLFCEHRVLLIHHLPKLTYQSKECVEVVVQAYLELLATDRSLLVPVLGSLAEMPLDTSEKNTVVEATQSLLDAAVEEDVPAVVQSLLSMVTKSSAPRALARLRSECNRISSETLSLTMESLRKEMLVRWHRQLTCFWTTCMALLRSRRSLELMEDTPLTY
;
A
#
# COMPACT_ATOMS: atom_id res chain seq x y z
N MET A 1 -36.03 24.11 0.72
CA MET A 1 -36.78 23.05 -0.01
C MET A 1 -36.18 22.76 -1.38
N ALA A 2 -35.70 23.74 -2.16
CA ALA A 2 -35.06 23.48 -3.46
C ALA A 2 -33.67 22.79 -3.38
N GLU A 3 -32.83 23.14 -2.40
CA GLU A 3 -31.52 22.45 -2.20
C GLU A 3 -31.67 20.99 -1.81
N VAL A 4 -32.63 20.68 -0.93
CA VAL A 4 -32.89 19.30 -0.45
C VAL A 4 -33.34 18.38 -1.60
N LEU A 5 -34.09 18.91 -2.57
CA LEU A 5 -34.49 18.15 -3.76
C LEU A 5 -33.32 17.86 -4.70
N GLY A 6 -32.30 18.72 -4.75
CA GLY A 6 -31.10 18.49 -5.57
C GLY A 6 -30.20 17.40 -4.99
N VAL A 7 -30.04 17.35 -3.67
CA VAL A 7 -29.19 16.36 -3.00
C VAL A 7 -29.72 14.94 -3.18
N GLU A 8 -31.03 14.72 -3.01
CA GLU A 8 -31.59 13.37 -3.21
C GLU A 8 -31.55 12.93 -4.68
N GLN A 9 -31.70 13.86 -5.62
CA GLN A 9 -31.54 13.57 -7.03
C GLN A 9 -30.08 13.21 -7.38
N HIS A 10 -29.10 13.88 -6.75
CA HIS A 10 -27.69 13.51 -6.88
C HIS A 10 -27.41 12.15 -6.24
N ARG A 11 -28.03 11.83 -5.10
CA ARG A 11 -27.89 10.55 -4.42
C ARG A 11 -28.40 9.40 -5.29
N GLU A 12 -29.62 9.50 -5.84
CA GLU A 12 -30.17 8.48 -6.73
C GLU A 12 -29.27 8.24 -7.95
N LEU A 13 -28.68 9.30 -8.53
CA LEU A 13 -27.83 9.19 -9.71
C LEU A 13 -26.41 8.68 -9.41
N ILE A 14 -25.83 9.07 -8.28
CA ILE A 14 -24.44 8.73 -7.94
C ILE A 14 -24.37 7.40 -7.20
N VAL A 15 -25.27 7.14 -6.26
CA VAL A 15 -25.24 5.91 -5.45
C VAL A 15 -25.90 4.75 -6.21
N ASP A 16 -27.09 4.98 -6.76
CA ASP A 16 -27.91 3.89 -7.35
C ASP A 16 -27.88 3.87 -8.89
N GLY A 17 -27.32 4.91 -9.52
CA GLY A 17 -27.29 5.09 -10.96
C GLY A 17 -26.18 4.33 -11.69
N ASP A 18 -26.18 4.49 -13.02
CA ASP A 18 -25.14 3.95 -13.90
C ASP A 18 -23.77 4.60 -13.62
N THR A 19 -22.71 3.79 -13.62
CA THR A 19 -21.37 4.21 -13.19
C THR A 19 -20.77 5.29 -14.09
N THR A 20 -21.06 5.25 -15.40
CA THR A 20 -20.59 6.29 -16.34
C THR A 20 -21.24 7.63 -16.00
N GLN A 21 -22.54 7.61 -15.70
CA GLN A 21 -23.29 8.80 -15.30
C GLN A 21 -22.83 9.32 -13.94
N ALA A 22 -22.59 8.44 -12.98
CA ALA A 22 -22.06 8.78 -11.66
C ALA A 22 -20.69 9.46 -11.78
N ILE A 23 -19.75 8.91 -12.55
CA ILE A 23 -18.42 9.49 -12.77
C ILE A 23 -18.51 10.89 -13.40
N ASP A 24 -19.34 11.06 -14.45
CA ASP A 24 -19.50 12.35 -15.10
C ASP A 24 -20.17 13.39 -14.20
N MET A 25 -21.14 12.97 -13.38
CA MET A 25 -21.77 13.83 -12.39
C MET A 25 -20.78 14.25 -11.30
N CYS A 26 -20.07 13.31 -10.69
CA CYS A 26 -19.03 13.57 -9.69
C CYS A 26 -17.97 14.52 -10.24
N ARG A 27 -17.52 14.32 -11.50
CA ARG A 27 -16.56 15.22 -12.14
C ARG A 27 -17.07 16.66 -12.26
N ARG A 28 -18.37 16.87 -12.51
CA ARG A 28 -18.97 18.21 -12.56
C ARG A 28 -19.08 18.83 -11.18
N LEU A 29 -19.62 18.09 -10.22
CA LEU A 29 -19.86 18.57 -8.85
C LEU A 29 -18.54 18.86 -8.11
N LEU A 30 -17.52 18.02 -8.28
CA LEU A 30 -16.21 18.19 -7.64
C LEU A 30 -15.38 19.35 -8.22
N ARG A 31 -15.68 19.79 -9.45
CA ARG A 31 -15.01 20.95 -10.08
C ARG A 31 -15.57 22.29 -9.64
N THR A 32 -16.64 22.32 -8.85
CA THR A 32 -17.22 23.55 -8.32
C THR A 32 -16.30 24.18 -7.28
N ASP A 33 -16.42 25.49 -7.03
CA ASP A 33 -15.62 26.19 -6.02
C ASP A 33 -16.13 25.96 -4.57
N SER A 34 -17.29 25.32 -4.40
CA SER A 34 -17.89 25.07 -3.10
C SER A 34 -17.25 23.87 -2.40
N ASN A 35 -16.56 24.13 -1.29
CA ASN A 35 -15.98 23.05 -0.48
C ASN A 35 -17.05 22.13 0.12
N LEU A 36 -18.18 22.71 0.57
CA LEU A 36 -19.31 21.93 1.10
C LEU A 36 -19.80 20.90 0.09
N GLN A 37 -20.01 21.34 -1.16
CA GLN A 37 -20.49 20.47 -2.22
C GLN A 37 -19.49 19.37 -2.58
N ARG A 38 -18.18 19.66 -2.49
CA ARG A 38 -17.13 18.65 -2.72
C ARG A 38 -17.14 17.58 -1.64
N VAL A 39 -17.32 17.96 -0.38
CA VAL A 39 -17.42 17.02 0.75
C VAL A 39 -18.68 16.17 0.64
N GLU A 40 -19.83 16.78 0.35
CA GLU A 40 -21.09 16.03 0.14
C GLU A 40 -20.96 15.04 -1.03
N THR A 41 -20.36 15.47 -2.15
CA THR A 41 -20.11 14.57 -3.28
C THR A 41 -19.14 13.44 -2.92
N ALA A 42 -18.13 13.73 -2.09
CA ALA A 42 -17.21 12.70 -1.61
C ALA A 42 -17.94 11.64 -0.80
N GLN A 43 -18.83 12.05 0.11
CA GLN A 43 -19.66 11.15 0.92
C GLN A 43 -20.54 10.26 0.03
N LEU A 44 -21.18 10.83 -1.01
CA LEU A 44 -21.98 10.04 -1.96
C LEU A 44 -21.13 9.00 -2.71
N VAL A 45 -19.89 9.33 -3.07
CA VAL A 45 -18.96 8.36 -3.67
C VAL A 45 -18.61 7.25 -2.68
N LEU A 46 -18.33 7.60 -1.41
CA LEU A 46 -18.04 6.59 -0.38
C LEU A 46 -19.25 5.70 -0.10
N ASP A 47 -20.47 6.23 -0.11
CA ASP A 47 -21.70 5.47 0.04
C ASP A 47 -21.91 4.49 -1.12
N ARG A 48 -21.60 4.89 -2.37
CA ARG A 48 -21.59 3.97 -3.52
C ARG A 48 -20.56 2.86 -3.35
N LEU A 49 -19.35 3.18 -2.90
CA LEU A 49 -18.32 2.17 -2.64
C LEU A 49 -18.70 1.23 -1.49
N ARG A 50 -19.48 1.72 -0.52
CA ARG A 50 -20.00 0.95 0.61
C ARG A 50 -21.16 0.05 0.21
N SER A 51 -22.04 0.48 -0.69
CA SER A 51 -23.16 -0.34 -1.17
C SER A 51 -22.67 -1.57 -1.94
N GLY A 52 -21.44 -1.54 -2.46
CA GLY A 52 -20.77 -2.71 -3.01
C GLY A 52 -21.49 -3.27 -4.24
N ASP A 53 -22.13 -2.38 -5.02
CA ASP A 53 -22.92 -2.80 -6.17
C ASP A 53 -22.00 -3.44 -7.22
N SER A 54 -22.11 -4.76 -7.38
CA SER A 54 -21.26 -5.63 -8.24
C SER A 54 -21.18 -5.27 -9.73
N LYS A 55 -21.80 -4.15 -10.13
CA LYS A 55 -21.76 -3.59 -11.49
C LYS A 55 -20.54 -2.71 -11.72
N ASP A 56 -19.95 -2.14 -10.67
CA ASP A 56 -18.80 -1.26 -10.82
C ASP A 56 -17.55 -2.08 -11.13
N SER A 57 -16.91 -1.79 -12.26
CA SER A 57 -15.63 -2.41 -12.58
C SER A 57 -14.51 -1.82 -11.71
N SER A 58 -13.40 -2.55 -11.60
CA SER A 58 -12.19 -2.04 -10.96
C SER A 58 -11.71 -0.71 -11.56
N ASP A 59 -11.91 -0.49 -12.86
CA ASP A 59 -11.51 0.74 -13.54
C ASP A 59 -12.41 1.91 -13.17
N ASP A 60 -13.70 1.65 -12.96
CA ASP A 60 -14.66 2.67 -12.53
C ASP A 60 -14.40 3.14 -11.10
N VAL A 61 -14.19 2.17 -10.18
CA VAL A 61 -13.79 2.46 -8.80
C VAL A 61 -12.50 3.27 -8.77
N ASN A 62 -11.52 2.87 -9.59
CA ASN A 62 -10.26 3.61 -9.74
C ASN A 62 -10.50 5.04 -10.25
N ALA A 63 -11.41 5.25 -11.22
CA ALA A 63 -11.75 6.57 -11.71
C ALA A 63 -12.39 7.46 -10.62
N LEU A 64 -13.31 6.90 -9.83
CA LEU A 64 -13.96 7.59 -8.71
C LEU A 64 -12.94 8.01 -7.64
N LEU A 65 -12.08 7.09 -7.19
CA LEU A 65 -11.04 7.38 -6.19
C LEU A 65 -10.04 8.45 -6.69
N ARG A 66 -9.68 8.40 -7.98
CA ARG A 66 -8.84 9.45 -8.60
C ARG A 66 -9.51 10.82 -8.59
N LEU A 67 -10.83 10.90 -8.76
CA LEU A 67 -11.56 12.15 -8.67
C LEU A 67 -11.50 12.72 -7.25
N LEU A 68 -11.72 11.89 -6.22
CA LEU A 68 -11.62 12.30 -4.83
C LEU A 68 -10.23 12.87 -4.52
N GLY A 69 -9.16 12.14 -4.86
CA GLY A 69 -7.79 12.58 -4.61
C GLY A 69 -7.32 13.79 -5.42
N ASN A 70 -8.09 14.25 -6.41
CA ASN A 70 -7.76 15.45 -7.19
C ASN A 70 -8.49 16.71 -6.69
N TYR A 71 -9.68 16.55 -6.10
CA TYR A 71 -10.58 17.67 -5.85
C TYR A 71 -10.95 17.85 -4.38
N VAL A 72 -10.82 16.81 -3.56
CA VAL A 72 -11.23 16.83 -2.15
C VAL A 72 -10.00 16.97 -1.26
N ALA A 73 -10.03 17.93 -0.34
CA ALA A 73 -8.98 18.07 0.66
C ALA A 73 -9.18 17.01 1.77
N PRO A 74 -8.10 16.40 2.30
CA PRO A 74 -8.22 15.45 3.38
C PRO A 74 -8.79 16.10 4.63
N THR A 75 -9.86 15.52 5.16
CA THR A 75 -10.32 15.75 6.53
C THR A 75 -10.20 14.46 7.31
N ARG A 76 -10.16 14.58 8.65
CA ARG A 76 -10.08 13.42 9.53
C ARG A 76 -11.29 12.51 9.34
N GLU A 77 -12.49 13.11 9.30
CA GLU A 77 -13.76 12.39 9.17
C GLU A 77 -13.81 11.59 7.88
N LEU A 78 -13.44 12.21 6.75
CA LEU A 78 -13.41 11.53 5.46
C LEU A 78 -12.36 10.41 5.43
N THR A 79 -11.21 10.63 6.07
CA THR A 79 -10.15 9.62 6.16
C THR A 79 -10.63 8.41 6.96
N GLU A 80 -11.26 8.62 8.11
CA GLU A 80 -11.83 7.55 8.94
C GLU A 80 -12.95 6.80 8.18
N GLU A 81 -13.79 7.50 7.42
CA GLU A 81 -14.80 6.86 6.57
C GLU A 81 -14.15 5.99 5.48
N ILE A 82 -13.13 6.48 4.77
CA ILE A 82 -12.41 5.67 3.76
C ILE A 82 -11.75 4.45 4.41
N LEU A 83 -11.13 4.61 5.58
CA LEU A 83 -10.52 3.50 6.32
C LEU A 83 -11.56 2.47 6.75
N SER A 84 -12.77 2.89 7.12
CA SER A 84 -13.86 1.97 7.44
C SER A 84 -14.26 1.09 6.24
N LEU A 85 -14.12 1.60 5.01
CA LEU A 85 -14.38 0.82 3.79
C LEU A 85 -13.37 -0.31 3.60
N LEU A 86 -12.15 -0.23 4.15
CA LEU A 86 -11.17 -1.31 4.04
C LEU A 86 -11.61 -2.61 4.73
N LEU A 87 -12.59 -2.54 5.63
CA LEU A 87 -13.14 -3.70 6.33
C LEU A 87 -14.16 -4.47 5.49
N PHE A 88 -14.84 -3.80 4.56
CA PHE A 88 -16.03 -4.36 3.88
C PHE A 88 -16.02 -4.25 2.35
N CYS A 89 -15.20 -3.36 1.78
CA CYS A 89 -15.14 -3.16 0.32
C CYS A 89 -14.48 -4.37 -0.35
N GLU A 90 -14.92 -4.72 -1.56
CA GLU A 90 -14.26 -5.77 -2.36
C GLU A 90 -12.92 -5.28 -2.93
N HIS A 91 -12.83 -3.99 -3.28
CA HIS A 91 -11.68 -3.37 -3.92
C HIS A 91 -10.66 -2.77 -2.92
N ARG A 92 -10.41 -3.46 -1.79
CA ARG A 92 -9.54 -2.98 -0.69
C ARG A 92 -8.15 -2.57 -1.17
N VAL A 93 -7.58 -3.34 -2.10
CA VAL A 93 -6.25 -3.07 -2.68
C VAL A 93 -6.24 -1.72 -3.43
N LEU A 94 -7.28 -1.40 -4.21
CA LEU A 94 -7.38 -0.11 -4.90
C LEU A 94 -7.47 1.04 -3.90
N LEU A 95 -8.29 0.90 -2.85
CA LEU A 95 -8.42 1.90 -1.79
C LEU A 95 -7.05 2.18 -1.14
N ILE A 96 -6.31 1.12 -0.80
CA ILE A 96 -4.96 1.21 -0.22
C ILE A 96 -4.00 1.99 -1.15
N HIS A 97 -4.06 1.76 -2.47
CA HIS A 97 -3.21 2.47 -3.43
C HIS A 97 -3.54 3.96 -3.57
N HIS A 98 -4.79 4.38 -3.34
CA HIS A 98 -5.19 5.79 -3.45
C HIS A 98 -5.02 6.57 -2.15
N LEU A 99 -4.97 5.90 -1.00
CA LEU A 99 -4.84 6.55 0.30
C LEU A 99 -3.67 7.53 0.44
N PRO A 100 -2.43 7.27 -0.06
CA PRO A 100 -1.35 8.23 0.02
C PRO A 100 -1.74 9.57 -0.63
N LYS A 101 -2.38 9.52 -1.80
CA LYS A 101 -2.81 10.71 -2.52
C LYS A 101 -4.03 11.39 -1.87
N LEU A 102 -4.87 10.64 -1.17
CA LEU A 102 -6.01 11.21 -0.46
C LEU A 102 -5.58 11.93 0.82
N THR A 103 -4.50 11.49 1.49
CA THR A 103 -4.14 12.01 2.82
C THR A 103 -2.87 12.84 2.88
N TYR A 104 -2.03 12.90 1.82
CA TYR A 104 -0.70 13.53 1.86
C TYR A 104 -0.66 14.99 2.32
N GLN A 105 -1.77 15.74 2.21
CA GLN A 105 -1.84 17.15 2.57
C GLN A 105 -2.01 17.39 4.08
N SER A 106 -2.33 16.34 4.86
CA SER A 106 -2.59 16.45 6.29
C SER A 106 -1.81 15.41 7.08
N LYS A 107 -0.91 15.88 7.97
CA LYS A 107 -0.13 14.99 8.85
C LYS A 107 -1.04 14.16 9.76
N GLU A 108 -2.07 14.78 10.31
CA GLU A 108 -3.04 14.08 11.17
C GLU A 108 -3.71 12.91 10.43
N CYS A 109 -4.10 13.10 9.17
CA CYS A 109 -4.69 12.03 8.37
C CYS A 109 -3.69 10.90 8.09
N VAL A 110 -2.42 11.24 7.83
CA VAL A 110 -1.35 10.24 7.65
C VAL A 110 -1.16 9.41 8.93
N GLU A 111 -1.10 10.04 10.10
CA GLU A 111 -0.98 9.35 11.39
C GLU A 111 -2.14 8.36 11.63
N VAL A 112 -3.38 8.78 11.34
CA VAL A 112 -4.57 7.92 11.44
C VAL A 112 -4.49 6.73 10.49
N VAL A 113 -4.03 6.94 9.24
CA VAL A 113 -3.87 5.86 8.27
C VAL A 113 -2.79 4.86 8.69
N VAL A 114 -1.64 5.35 9.17
CA VAL A 114 -0.56 4.47 9.65
C VAL A 114 -1.07 3.56 10.76
N GLN A 115 -1.78 4.12 11.74
CA GLN A 115 -2.34 3.34 12.84
C GLN A 115 -3.34 2.29 12.34
N ALA A 116 -4.30 2.70 11.50
CA ALA A 116 -5.32 1.80 10.97
C ALA A 116 -4.72 0.68 10.09
N TYR A 117 -3.67 0.97 9.33
CA TYR A 117 -2.95 -0.04 8.54
C TYR A 117 -2.24 -1.07 9.40
N LEU A 118 -1.60 -0.66 10.50
CA LEU A 118 -0.95 -1.61 11.41
C LEU A 118 -1.98 -2.53 12.09
N GLU A 119 -3.14 -1.99 12.48
CA GLU A 119 -4.26 -2.76 13.02
C GLU A 119 -4.86 -3.71 11.98
N LEU A 120 -5.00 -3.26 10.73
CA LEU A 120 -5.46 -4.08 9.61
C LEU A 120 -4.51 -5.26 9.37
N LEU A 121 -3.19 -5.03 9.33
CA LEU A 121 -2.19 -6.08 9.12
C LEU A 121 -2.07 -7.08 10.28
N ALA A 122 -2.47 -6.67 11.50
CA ALA A 122 -2.57 -7.62 12.61
C ALA A 122 -3.68 -8.67 12.37
N THR A 123 -4.72 -8.28 11.60
CA THR A 123 -5.92 -9.10 11.34
C THR A 123 -5.86 -9.81 9.98
N ASP A 124 -5.52 -9.10 8.91
CA ASP A 124 -5.45 -9.60 7.53
C ASP A 124 -4.06 -9.36 6.93
N ARG A 125 -3.25 -10.42 6.92
CA ARG A 125 -1.88 -10.37 6.40
C ARG A 125 -1.81 -10.47 4.87
N SER A 126 -2.90 -10.82 4.18
CA SER A 126 -2.91 -10.87 2.71
C SER A 126 -2.69 -9.49 2.07
N LEU A 127 -2.95 -8.43 2.84
CA LEU A 127 -2.79 -7.04 2.41
C LEU A 127 -1.40 -6.48 2.73
N LEU A 128 -0.44 -7.30 3.15
CA LEU A 128 0.91 -6.84 3.55
C LEU A 128 1.60 -6.05 2.45
N VAL A 129 1.68 -6.61 1.24
CA VAL A 129 2.34 -5.96 0.10
C VAL A 129 1.67 -4.62 -0.28
N PRO A 130 0.35 -4.54 -0.52
CA PRO A 130 -0.27 -3.27 -0.89
C PRO A 130 -0.17 -2.22 0.22
N VAL A 131 -0.32 -2.60 1.50
CA VAL A 131 -0.19 -1.67 2.63
C VAL A 131 1.22 -1.10 2.72
N LEU A 132 2.26 -1.94 2.60
CA LEU A 132 3.63 -1.45 2.66
C LEU A 132 4.01 -0.59 1.45
N GLY A 133 3.49 -0.92 0.26
CA GLY A 133 3.63 -0.08 -0.93
C GLY A 133 3.01 1.31 -0.70
N SER A 134 1.78 1.35 -0.16
CA SER A 134 1.09 2.59 0.20
C SER A 134 1.88 3.43 1.22
N LEU A 135 2.35 2.80 2.30
CA LEU A 135 3.15 3.47 3.34
C LEU A 135 4.47 4.03 2.81
N ALA A 136 5.11 3.35 1.86
CA ALA A 136 6.35 3.82 1.24
C ALA A 136 6.16 5.11 0.41
N GLU A 137 4.95 5.34 -0.12
CA GLU A 137 4.60 6.54 -0.90
C GLU A 137 4.12 7.70 -0.01
N MET A 138 3.74 7.42 1.24
CA MET A 138 3.27 8.44 2.19
C MET A 138 4.42 9.31 2.72
N PRO A 139 4.15 10.60 3.03
CA PRO A 139 5.15 11.52 3.57
C PRO A 139 5.42 11.26 5.07
N LEU A 140 5.88 10.05 5.40
CA LEU A 140 6.15 9.62 6.77
C LEU A 140 7.41 10.29 7.37
N ASP A 141 7.31 10.71 8.62
CA ASP A 141 8.42 11.18 9.42
C ASP A 141 9.32 10.03 9.90
N THR A 142 10.42 10.38 10.59
CA THR A 142 11.41 9.36 11.01
C THR A 142 10.86 8.43 12.09
N SER A 143 9.98 8.92 12.97
CA SER A 143 9.38 8.14 14.05
C SER A 143 8.36 7.15 13.48
N GLU A 144 7.51 7.61 12.58
CA GLU A 144 6.52 6.81 11.86
C GLU A 144 7.21 5.71 11.04
N LYS A 145 8.24 6.07 10.27
CA LYS A 145 9.05 5.09 9.52
C LYS A 145 9.66 4.02 10.42
N ASN A 146 10.20 4.40 11.58
CA ASN A 146 10.75 3.43 12.52
C ASN A 146 9.67 2.47 13.05
N THR A 147 8.50 2.99 13.38
CA THR A 147 7.35 2.21 13.85
C THR A 147 6.89 1.19 12.80
N VAL A 148 6.72 1.65 11.55
CA VAL A 148 6.35 0.78 10.42
C VAL A 148 7.42 -0.29 10.17
N VAL A 149 8.69 0.09 10.18
CA VAL A 149 9.82 -0.84 9.98
C VAL A 149 9.88 -1.89 11.09
N GLU A 150 9.65 -1.52 12.35
CA GLU A 150 9.60 -2.45 13.47
C GLU A 150 8.42 -3.42 13.35
N ALA A 151 7.22 -2.93 13.06
CA ALA A 151 6.05 -3.79 12.85
C ALA A 151 6.24 -4.76 11.67
N THR A 152 6.79 -4.27 10.56
CA THR A 152 7.05 -5.10 9.37
C THR A 152 8.06 -6.22 9.65
N GLN A 153 9.07 -5.96 10.48
CA GLN A 153 10.04 -6.99 10.88
C GLN A 153 9.38 -8.17 11.61
N SER A 154 8.36 -7.90 12.43
CA SER A 154 7.58 -8.94 13.10
C SER A 154 6.67 -9.70 12.13
N LEU A 155 6.22 -9.06 11.05
CA LEU A 155 5.35 -9.68 10.04
C LEU A 155 6.11 -10.51 9.00
N LEU A 156 7.41 -10.23 8.77
CA LEU A 156 8.25 -10.95 7.81
C LEU A 156 8.31 -12.47 8.04
N ASP A 157 8.28 -12.94 9.29
CA ASP A 157 8.28 -14.38 9.59
C ASP A 157 7.04 -15.09 9.01
N ALA A 158 5.92 -14.39 8.92
CA ALA A 158 4.65 -14.94 8.46
C ALA A 158 4.33 -14.57 7.00
N ALA A 159 5.21 -13.83 6.33
CA ALA A 159 5.02 -13.45 4.93
C ALA A 159 5.16 -14.67 4.01
N VAL A 160 4.34 -14.72 2.97
CA VAL A 160 4.47 -15.70 1.88
C VAL A 160 5.78 -15.44 1.15
N GLU A 161 6.49 -16.49 0.77
CA GLU A 161 7.82 -16.36 0.14
C GLU A 161 7.80 -15.47 -1.11
N GLU A 162 6.78 -15.61 -1.94
CA GLU A 162 6.59 -14.83 -3.18
C GLU A 162 6.49 -13.32 -2.93
N ASP A 163 5.97 -12.93 -1.77
CA ASP A 163 5.81 -11.53 -1.37
C ASP A 163 7.10 -10.92 -0.79
N VAL A 164 8.06 -11.77 -0.37
CA VAL A 164 9.29 -11.32 0.30
C VAL A 164 10.04 -10.26 -0.51
N PRO A 165 10.31 -10.41 -1.82
CA PRO A 165 11.02 -9.38 -2.58
C PRO A 165 10.34 -8.00 -2.55
N ALA A 166 9.00 -7.96 -2.61
CA ALA A 166 8.23 -6.72 -2.56
C ALA A 166 8.24 -6.11 -1.15
N VAL A 167 8.04 -6.93 -0.12
CA VAL A 167 8.13 -6.50 1.29
C VAL A 167 9.51 -5.94 1.61
N VAL A 168 10.59 -6.59 1.16
CA VAL A 168 11.96 -6.13 1.35
C VAL A 168 12.20 -4.79 0.65
N GLN A 169 11.71 -4.63 -0.59
CA GLN A 169 11.83 -3.38 -1.31
C GLN A 169 11.16 -2.22 -0.57
N SER A 170 9.90 -2.39 -0.14
CA SER A 170 9.17 -1.36 0.62
C SER A 170 9.80 -1.10 2.00
N LEU A 171 10.33 -2.13 2.67
CA LEU A 171 11.05 -1.95 3.93
C LEU A 171 12.29 -1.06 3.72
N LEU A 172 13.11 -1.36 2.72
CA LEU A 172 14.35 -0.63 2.45
C LEU A 172 14.11 0.84 2.08
N SER A 173 13.01 1.15 1.41
CA SER A 173 12.64 2.53 1.08
C SER A 173 12.22 3.35 2.32
N MET A 174 11.82 2.68 3.40
CA MET A 174 11.43 3.31 4.68
C MET A 174 12.48 3.23 5.78
N VAL A 175 13.49 2.36 5.65
CA VAL A 175 14.58 2.21 6.62
C VAL A 175 15.30 3.55 6.87
N THR A 176 15.53 3.85 8.15
CA THR A 176 16.24 5.03 8.63
C THR A 176 17.60 4.63 9.20
N LYS A 177 18.46 5.61 9.52
CA LYS A 177 19.79 5.34 10.11
C LYS A 177 19.68 4.53 11.41
N SER A 178 18.64 4.77 12.21
CA SER A 178 18.42 4.13 13.50
C SER A 178 17.81 2.73 13.39
N SER A 179 16.98 2.47 12.38
CA SER A 179 16.34 1.17 12.19
C SER A 179 17.15 0.22 11.29
N ALA A 180 18.09 0.74 10.49
CA ALA A 180 18.89 -0.04 9.54
C ALA A 180 19.58 -1.28 10.12
N PRO A 181 20.29 -1.23 11.26
CA PRO A 181 20.97 -2.42 11.79
C PRO A 181 20.00 -3.56 12.12
N ARG A 182 18.86 -3.23 12.73
CA ARG A 182 17.81 -4.21 13.09
C ARG A 182 17.11 -4.77 11.85
N ALA A 183 16.75 -3.88 10.93
CA ALA A 183 16.14 -4.28 9.65
C ALA A 183 17.07 -5.23 8.86
N LEU A 184 18.36 -4.91 8.77
CA LEU A 184 19.31 -5.75 8.03
C LEU A 184 19.59 -7.09 8.70
N ALA A 185 19.67 -7.12 10.04
CA ALA A 185 19.79 -8.37 10.77
C ALA A 185 18.58 -9.28 10.49
N ARG A 186 17.37 -8.70 10.45
CA ARG A 186 16.15 -9.43 10.13
C ARG A 186 16.11 -9.92 8.70
N LEU A 187 16.43 -9.07 7.72
CA LEU A 187 16.54 -9.44 6.31
C LEU A 187 17.54 -10.57 6.10
N ARG A 188 18.65 -10.58 6.85
CA ARG A 188 19.64 -11.67 6.77
C ARG A 188 19.05 -13.02 7.19
N SER A 189 18.22 -13.01 8.23
CA SER A 189 17.51 -14.21 8.68
C SER A 189 16.57 -14.71 7.58
N GLU A 190 15.81 -13.80 6.96
CA GLU A 190 14.87 -14.16 5.89
C GLU A 190 15.55 -14.68 4.63
N CYS A 191 16.66 -14.06 4.21
CA CYS A 191 17.43 -14.53 3.06
C CYS A 191 17.95 -15.97 3.23
N ASN A 192 18.16 -16.44 4.47
CA ASN A 192 18.54 -17.83 4.74
C ASN A 192 17.35 -18.79 4.66
N ARG A 193 16.11 -18.30 4.71
CA ARG A 193 14.89 -19.12 4.75
C ARG A 193 14.27 -19.35 3.37
N ILE A 194 14.32 -18.34 2.51
CA ILE A 194 13.73 -18.36 1.16
C ILE A 194 14.54 -19.22 0.18
N SER A 195 13.93 -19.63 -0.95
CA SER A 195 14.58 -20.37 -2.04
C SER A 195 15.63 -19.54 -2.81
N SER A 196 16.45 -20.21 -3.62
CA SER A 196 17.50 -19.59 -4.46
C SER A 196 16.93 -18.61 -5.49
N GLU A 197 15.75 -18.92 -6.05
CA GLU A 197 15.04 -18.08 -7.02
C GLU A 197 14.56 -16.78 -6.39
N THR A 198 13.79 -16.88 -5.29
CA THR A 198 13.30 -15.73 -4.53
C THR A 198 14.45 -14.88 -4.01
N LEU A 199 15.51 -15.51 -3.50
CA LEU A 199 16.73 -14.81 -3.05
C LEU A 199 17.35 -13.98 -4.17
N SER A 200 17.38 -14.48 -5.41
CA SER A 200 17.88 -13.73 -6.56
C SER A 200 17.06 -12.46 -6.82
N LEU A 201 15.73 -12.54 -6.72
CA LEU A 201 14.83 -11.39 -6.87
C LEU A 201 15.00 -10.38 -5.74
N THR A 202 15.06 -10.83 -4.49
CA THR A 202 15.31 -9.97 -3.32
C THR A 202 16.65 -9.24 -3.44
N MET A 203 17.69 -9.92 -3.94
CA MET A 203 19.00 -9.30 -4.19
C MET A 203 18.94 -8.23 -5.27
N GLU A 204 18.11 -8.38 -6.30
CA GLU A 204 17.95 -7.31 -7.29
C GLU A 204 17.28 -6.06 -6.68
N SER A 205 16.26 -6.23 -5.84
CA SER A 205 15.64 -5.13 -5.09
C SER A 205 16.65 -4.41 -4.17
N LEU A 206 17.49 -5.19 -3.46
CA LEU A 206 18.56 -4.66 -2.62
C LEU A 206 19.59 -3.85 -3.43
N ARG A 207 19.99 -4.33 -4.61
CA ARG A 207 20.95 -3.62 -5.47
C ARG A 207 20.43 -2.23 -5.84
N LYS A 208 19.16 -2.15 -6.23
CA LYS A 208 18.53 -0.87 -6.64
C LYS A 208 18.55 0.14 -5.49
N GLU A 209 18.17 -0.27 -4.29
CA GLU A 209 18.17 0.62 -3.11
C GLU A 209 19.58 0.98 -2.61
N MET A 210 20.53 0.05 -2.74
CA MET A 210 21.94 0.25 -2.40
C MET A 210 22.63 1.35 -3.19
N LEU A 211 22.31 1.44 -4.48
CA LEU A 211 22.89 2.44 -5.37
C LEU A 211 22.46 3.87 -4.96
N VAL A 212 21.30 3.99 -4.33
CA VAL A 212 20.62 5.28 -4.11
C VAL A 212 20.86 5.85 -2.70
N ARG A 213 20.90 5.02 -1.63
CA ARG A 213 20.83 5.56 -0.25
C ARG A 213 21.89 5.11 0.77
N TRP A 214 22.47 3.91 0.67
CA TRP A 214 23.14 3.28 1.84
C TRP A 214 24.45 2.55 1.54
N HIS A 215 25.39 3.25 0.90
CA HIS A 215 26.61 2.63 0.34
C HIS A 215 27.50 1.88 1.34
N ARG A 216 27.55 2.22 2.64
CA ARG A 216 28.43 1.54 3.61
C ARG A 216 27.77 0.36 4.34
N GLN A 217 26.56 0.55 4.88
CA GLN A 217 25.91 -0.47 5.72
C GLN A 217 25.35 -1.63 4.90
N LEU A 218 24.81 -1.35 3.71
CA LEU A 218 24.28 -2.40 2.84
C LEU A 218 25.39 -3.20 2.13
N THR A 219 26.61 -2.67 1.99
CA THR A 219 27.70 -3.39 1.30
C THR A 219 28.15 -4.64 2.06
N CYS A 220 28.22 -4.59 3.40
CA CYS A 220 28.52 -5.79 4.20
C CYS A 220 27.38 -6.82 4.17
N PHE A 221 26.14 -6.35 4.10
CA PHE A 221 24.98 -7.22 3.95
C PHE A 221 24.98 -7.90 2.57
N TRP A 222 25.23 -7.11 1.52
CA TRP A 222 25.33 -7.56 0.13
C TRP A 222 26.36 -8.65 -0.08
N THR A 223 27.58 -8.47 0.43
CA THR A 223 28.65 -9.47 0.28
C THR A 223 28.27 -10.79 0.94
N THR A 224 27.60 -10.74 2.09
CA THR A 224 27.12 -11.92 2.80
C THR A 224 26.05 -12.66 2.00
N CYS A 225 25.02 -11.95 1.52
CA CYS A 225 23.93 -12.58 0.76
C CYS A 225 24.40 -13.09 -0.61
N MET A 226 25.34 -12.42 -1.26
CA MET A 226 25.98 -12.91 -2.49
C MET A 226 26.79 -14.19 -2.25
N ALA A 227 27.48 -14.30 -1.10
CA ALA A 227 28.18 -15.53 -0.74
C ALA A 227 27.20 -16.68 -0.52
N LEU A 228 26.06 -16.43 0.12
CA LEU A 228 24.99 -17.41 0.32
C LEU A 228 24.39 -17.88 -1.02
N LEU A 229 24.04 -16.95 -1.91
CA LEU A 229 23.52 -17.27 -3.24
C LEU A 229 24.50 -18.11 -4.05
N ARG A 230 25.80 -17.76 -4.02
CA ARG A 230 26.85 -18.55 -4.68
C ARG A 230 26.97 -19.94 -4.09
N SER A 231 26.96 -20.07 -2.76
CA SER A 231 27.02 -21.38 -2.09
C SER A 231 25.84 -22.27 -2.48
N ARG A 232 24.63 -21.72 -2.58
CA ARG A 232 23.42 -22.47 -2.95
C ARG A 232 23.41 -22.88 -4.41
N ARG A 233 23.78 -21.98 -5.33
CA ARG A 233 23.92 -22.33 -6.75
C ARG A 233 24.97 -23.42 -6.99
N SER A 234 26.07 -23.40 -6.24
CA SER A 234 27.08 -24.46 -6.33
C SER A 234 26.58 -25.83 -5.84
N LEU A 235 25.63 -25.85 -4.89
CA LEU A 235 24.97 -27.08 -4.40
C LEU A 235 23.92 -27.59 -5.41
N GLU A 236 23.11 -26.69 -5.98
CA GLU A 236 22.12 -27.03 -7.02
C GLU A 236 22.82 -27.60 -8.28
N LEU A 237 23.95 -27.03 -8.69
CA LEU A 237 24.77 -27.55 -9.80
C LEU A 237 25.42 -28.92 -9.52
N MET A 238 25.49 -29.36 -8.25
CA MET A 238 25.97 -30.69 -7.89
C MET A 238 24.85 -31.73 -7.87
N GLU A 239 23.61 -31.36 -7.55
CA GLU A 239 22.44 -32.27 -7.56
C GLU A 239 21.94 -32.60 -8.98
N ASP A 240 22.16 -31.73 -9.96
CA ASP A 240 21.77 -31.94 -11.37
C ASP A 240 22.76 -32.81 -12.18
N THR A 241 23.70 -33.51 -11.54
CA THR A 241 24.44 -34.57 -12.23
C THR A 241 23.61 -35.86 -12.26
N PRO A 242 23.04 -36.27 -13.40
CA PRO A 242 22.39 -37.58 -13.46
C PRO A 242 23.46 -38.62 -13.18
N LEU A 243 23.27 -39.38 -12.11
CA LEU A 243 23.98 -40.64 -11.85
C LEU A 243 23.74 -41.54 -13.07
N THR A 244 24.66 -41.45 -14.02
CA THR A 244 24.80 -42.39 -15.12
C THR A 244 25.46 -43.62 -14.51
N TYR A 245 24.61 -44.60 -14.19
CA TYR A 245 25.01 -45.98 -13.91
C TYR A 245 25.59 -46.64 -15.16
#